data_AF-A0A932JVE1-F1
#
_entry.id   AF-A0A932JVE1-F1
#
_cell.length_a   1.000
_cell.length_b   1.000
_cell.length_c   1.000
_cell.angle_alpha   90.00
_cell.angle_beta   90.00
_cell.angle_gamma   90.00
#
_symmetry.space_group_name_H-M   'P 1'
#
loop_
_entity.id
_entity.type
_entity.pdbx_description
1 polymer ?
#
loop_
_entity_poly.entity_id
_entity_poly.type
_entity_poly.pdbx_seq_one_letter_code
_entity_poly.pdbx_strand_id
1 'polypeptide(L)'
;MNRGLLDARARAALWCLAAVGAAAFIRGTQAAPARTWGALLIAAAFVVGLAAGALALLAMLHAAAAGWHAVLRRALEAMAGTLPLGAGLVALVVAGTHQIYHWSHEEAMLQDALLRAKAPWLDAAGFALRSAAYLALWYGGYALLRRLSRRQDEGSPGDPVAAARQARGVSAVFLVLFGVSFSFASVDWLMSVEPHWFSTIFPWYQFVGALLSALAAACVLVVVLRRRGVLAEVGPAHLHDLGKLTFAMSAFWAYLWFCQYLLIWYSNIPEETAFFVARRGGWTGLLAASLLLSFVVPFALLLPAAAKRSEARLSAAAAAILLGRAADLCVTVMPGVARHAHGMAGVESLVLFGALALFVLVFDRVFRAAPPVARRDPYLEESLGHG
;
A
#
# COMPACT_ATOMS: atom_id res chain seq x y z
N MET A 1 -25.67 -15.69 -1.83
CA MET A 1 -24.53 -14.81 -2.17
C MET A 1 -24.62 -13.55 -1.34
N ASN A 2 -23.58 -13.20 -0.56
CA ASN A 2 -23.56 -11.95 0.21
C ASN A 2 -23.74 -10.74 -0.71
N ARG A 3 -24.51 -9.73 -0.26
CA ARG A 3 -24.57 -8.42 -0.92
C ARG A 3 -23.16 -7.83 -0.90
N GLY A 4 -22.53 -7.74 -2.07
CA GLY A 4 -21.18 -7.22 -2.23
C GLY A 4 -21.12 -5.70 -2.15
N LEU A 5 -19.90 -5.17 -2.30
CA LEU A 5 -19.65 -3.73 -2.35
C LEU A 5 -20.22 -3.08 -3.61
N LEU A 6 -20.33 -3.79 -4.74
CA LEU A 6 -20.64 -3.20 -6.04
C LEU A 6 -21.95 -3.75 -6.65
N ASP A 7 -22.82 -2.83 -7.06
CA ASP A 7 -23.92 -3.13 -7.97
C ASP A 7 -23.41 -3.35 -9.42
N ALA A 8 -24.31 -3.72 -10.33
CA ALA A 8 -23.95 -4.02 -11.71
C ALA A 8 -23.37 -2.79 -12.46
N ARG A 9 -23.91 -1.58 -12.21
CA ARG A 9 -23.47 -0.35 -12.87
C ARG A 9 -22.08 0.07 -12.39
N ALA A 10 -21.87 0.06 -11.08
CA ALA A 10 -20.57 0.36 -10.48
C ALA A 10 -19.50 -0.65 -10.93
N ARG A 11 -19.84 -1.94 -11.04
CA ARG A 11 -18.91 -2.96 -11.54
C ARG A 11 -18.53 -2.71 -13.00
N ALA A 12 -19.51 -2.37 -13.86
CA ALA A 12 -19.24 -2.04 -15.26
C ALA A 12 -18.34 -0.81 -15.39
N ALA A 13 -18.62 0.26 -14.64
CA ALA A 13 -17.81 1.47 -14.63
C ALA A 13 -16.34 1.21 -14.21
N LEU A 14 -16.13 0.37 -13.19
CA LEU A 14 -14.77 -0.01 -12.76
C LEU A 14 -14.03 -0.85 -13.81
N TRP A 15 -14.73 -1.76 -14.51
CA TRP A 15 -14.13 -2.49 -15.63
C TRP A 15 -13.77 -1.57 -16.79
N CYS A 16 -14.61 -0.59 -17.12
CA CYS A 16 -14.29 0.42 -18.11
C CYS A 16 -13.06 1.23 -17.70
N LEU A 17 -12.96 1.66 -16.44
CA LEU A 17 -11.81 2.41 -15.94
C LEU A 17 -10.52 1.56 -15.97
N ALA A 18 -10.59 0.28 -15.62
CA ALA A 18 -9.48 -0.66 -15.75
C ALA A 18 -9.04 -0.84 -17.21
N ALA A 19 -9.99 -0.97 -18.14
CA ALA A 19 -9.71 -1.10 -19.57
C ALA A 19 -9.07 0.18 -20.14
N VAL A 20 -9.55 1.37 -19.74
CA VAL A 20 -8.95 2.65 -20.12
C VAL A 20 -7.52 2.75 -19.59
N GLY A 21 -7.26 2.36 -18.34
CA GLY A 21 -5.90 2.34 -17.78
C GLY A 21 -4.97 1.40 -18.53
N ALA A 22 -5.43 0.19 -18.88
CA ALA A 22 -4.66 -0.76 -19.67
C ALA A 22 -4.37 -0.25 -21.10
N ALA A 23 -5.36 0.34 -21.76
CA ALA A 23 -5.19 0.93 -23.08
C ALA A 23 -4.22 2.13 -23.05
N ALA A 24 -4.30 2.97 -22.00
CA ALA A 24 -3.38 4.07 -21.78
C ALA A 24 -1.94 3.58 -21.58
N PHE A 25 -1.74 2.48 -20.83
CA PHE A 25 -0.43 1.85 -20.69
C PHE A 25 0.11 1.36 -22.05
N ILE A 26 -0.67 0.57 -22.80
CA ILE A 26 -0.23 0.01 -24.10
C ILE A 26 0.11 1.11 -25.11
N ARG A 27 -0.70 2.18 -25.18
CA ARG A 27 -0.42 3.31 -26.06
C ARG A 27 0.78 4.12 -25.56
N GLY A 28 0.90 4.30 -24.24
CA GLY A 28 1.96 5.06 -23.60
C GLY A 28 3.34 4.43 -23.79
N THR A 29 3.44 3.09 -23.79
CA THR A 29 4.73 2.41 -24.00
C THR A 29 5.30 2.64 -25.40
N GLN A 30 4.47 3.02 -26.37
CA GLN A 30 4.91 3.37 -27.72
C GLN A 30 5.31 4.85 -27.83
N ALA A 31 4.62 5.74 -27.10
CA ALA A 31 4.82 7.19 -27.19
C ALA A 31 5.91 7.72 -26.24
N ALA A 32 5.95 7.22 -25.00
CA ALA A 32 6.89 7.62 -23.97
C ALA A 32 7.19 6.42 -23.05
N PRO A 33 8.07 5.48 -23.48
CA PRO A 33 8.30 4.21 -22.80
C PRO A 33 8.67 4.39 -21.32
N ALA A 34 9.77 5.08 -21.03
CA ALA A 34 10.27 5.26 -19.67
C ALA A 34 9.20 5.84 -18.74
N ARG A 35 8.57 6.94 -19.13
CA ARG A 35 7.47 7.59 -18.37
C ARG A 35 6.32 6.63 -18.08
N THR A 36 5.93 5.82 -19.07
CA THR A 36 4.81 4.88 -18.95
C THR A 36 5.14 3.69 -18.05
N TRP A 37 6.36 3.16 -18.13
CA TRP A 37 6.84 2.11 -17.23
C TRP A 37 7.01 2.63 -15.79
N GLY A 38 7.45 3.88 -15.61
CA GLY A 38 7.41 4.57 -14.32
C GLY A 38 5.99 4.71 -13.76
N ALA A 39 4.99 4.98 -14.62
CA ALA A 39 3.59 5.05 -14.22
C ALA A 39 3.07 3.69 -13.72
N LEU A 40 3.46 2.61 -14.40
CA LEU A 40 3.17 1.26 -13.96
C LEU A 40 3.84 0.95 -12.61
N LEU A 41 5.09 1.35 -12.40
CA LEU A 41 5.77 1.17 -11.11
C LEU A 41 5.03 1.89 -9.97
N ILE A 42 4.57 3.13 -10.19
CA ILE A 42 3.75 3.86 -9.21
C ILE A 42 2.47 3.08 -8.90
N ALA A 43 1.74 2.62 -9.92
CA ALA A 43 0.50 1.87 -9.76
C ALA A 43 0.73 0.53 -9.04
N ALA A 44 1.80 -0.19 -9.40
CA ALA A 44 2.19 -1.45 -8.78
C ALA A 44 2.55 -1.23 -7.30
N ALA A 45 3.41 -0.25 -6.99
CA ALA A 45 3.81 0.10 -5.63
C ALA A 45 2.61 0.53 -4.77
N PHE A 46 1.65 1.27 -5.36
CA PHE A 46 0.42 1.67 -4.68
C PHE A 46 -0.44 0.44 -4.35
N VAL A 47 -0.79 -0.38 -5.35
CA VAL A 47 -1.71 -1.52 -5.17
C VAL A 47 -1.10 -2.60 -4.29
N VAL A 48 0.19 -2.96 -4.49
CA VAL A 48 0.87 -3.91 -3.62
C VAL A 48 1.01 -3.34 -2.20
N GLY A 49 1.25 -2.02 -2.06
CA GLY A 49 1.28 -1.34 -0.77
C GLY A 49 -0.05 -1.39 -0.02
N LEU A 50 -1.19 -1.21 -0.72
CA LEU A 50 -2.52 -1.39 -0.11
C LEU A 50 -2.73 -2.82 0.40
N ALA A 51 -2.39 -3.82 -0.40
CA ALA A 51 -2.58 -5.23 -0.05
C ALA A 51 -1.64 -5.67 1.09
N ALA A 52 -0.35 -5.37 0.96
CA ALA A 52 0.68 -5.71 1.92
C ALA A 52 0.51 -4.92 3.23
N GLY A 53 0.15 -3.64 3.15
CA GLY A 53 -0.17 -2.82 4.32
C GLY A 53 -1.40 -3.33 5.08
N ALA A 54 -2.44 -3.80 4.37
CA ALA A 54 -3.60 -4.41 5.01
C ALA A 54 -3.26 -5.74 5.68
N LEU A 55 -2.39 -6.55 5.05
CA LEU A 55 -1.86 -7.77 5.64
C LEU A 55 -1.04 -7.50 6.91
N ALA A 56 -0.18 -6.48 6.86
CA ALA A 56 0.60 -6.04 8.03
C ALA A 56 -0.31 -5.55 9.16
N LEU A 57 -1.31 -4.71 8.84
CA LEU A 57 -2.29 -4.24 9.81
C LEU A 57 -3.05 -5.40 10.45
N LEU A 58 -3.53 -6.36 9.66
CA LEU A 58 -4.20 -7.55 10.15
C LEU A 58 -3.30 -8.35 11.10
N ALA A 59 -2.03 -8.57 10.72
CA ALA A 59 -1.07 -9.27 11.55
C ALA A 59 -0.76 -8.49 12.85
N MET A 60 -0.64 -7.16 12.80
CA MET A 60 -0.45 -6.32 13.99
C MET A 60 -1.63 -6.46 14.97
N LEU A 61 -2.86 -6.45 14.47
CA LEU A 61 -4.07 -6.59 15.28
C LEU A 61 -4.19 -7.98 15.93
N HIS A 62 -3.83 -9.04 15.21
CA HIS A 62 -3.73 -10.39 15.77
C HIS A 62 -2.60 -10.51 16.81
N ALA A 63 -1.42 -9.95 16.52
CA ALA A 63 -0.26 -9.97 17.41
C ALA A 63 -0.55 -9.25 18.75
N ALA A 64 -1.28 -8.13 18.67
CA ALA A 64 -1.73 -7.34 19.79
C ALA A 64 -2.93 -7.94 20.55
N ALA A 65 -3.54 -9.00 20.03
CA ALA A 65 -4.78 -9.58 20.56
C ALA A 65 -5.90 -8.53 20.75
N ALA A 66 -6.04 -7.60 19.80
CA ALA A 66 -7.03 -6.54 19.88
C ALA A 66 -8.45 -7.11 19.64
N GLY A 67 -9.39 -6.97 20.57
CA GLY A 67 -10.73 -7.53 20.38
C GLY A 67 -11.60 -6.74 19.40
N TRP A 68 -11.51 -5.41 19.41
CA TRP A 68 -12.35 -4.49 18.62
C TRP A 68 -12.28 -4.69 17.09
N HIS A 69 -11.22 -5.30 16.55
CA HIS A 69 -11.08 -5.49 15.10
C HIS A 69 -11.81 -6.73 14.56
N ALA A 70 -12.43 -7.57 15.40
CA ALA A 70 -13.06 -8.81 14.97
C ALA A 70 -14.13 -8.59 13.88
N VAL A 71 -14.93 -7.52 14.00
CA VAL A 71 -15.93 -7.14 12.98
C VAL A 71 -15.31 -6.56 11.70
N LEU A 72 -14.07 -6.08 11.75
CA LEU A 72 -13.33 -5.51 10.61
C LEU A 72 -12.43 -6.54 9.91
N ARG A 73 -12.15 -7.66 10.57
CA ARG A 73 -11.20 -8.69 10.15
C ARG A 73 -11.39 -9.12 8.70
N ARG A 74 -12.63 -9.40 8.28
CA ARG A 74 -12.95 -9.86 6.92
C ARG A 74 -12.71 -8.81 5.85
N ALA A 75 -12.89 -7.53 6.17
CA ALA A 75 -12.55 -6.44 5.26
C ALA A 75 -11.03 -6.36 5.06
N LEU A 76 -10.25 -6.42 6.15
CA LEU A 76 -8.79 -6.42 6.07
C LEU A 76 -8.22 -7.65 5.34
N GLU A 77 -8.77 -8.84 5.60
CA GLU A 77 -8.43 -10.06 4.86
C GLU A 77 -8.76 -9.96 3.37
N ALA A 78 -9.86 -9.31 3.00
CA ALA A 78 -10.22 -9.11 1.60
C ALA A 78 -9.30 -8.11 0.89
N MET A 79 -8.86 -7.06 1.59
CA MET A 79 -7.84 -6.13 1.10
C MET A 79 -6.51 -6.84 0.90
N ALA A 80 -6.05 -7.60 1.91
CA ALA A 80 -4.84 -8.43 1.80
C ALA A 80 -4.97 -9.48 0.67
N GLY A 81 -6.17 -10.00 0.42
CA GLY A 81 -6.44 -10.93 -0.67
C GLY A 81 -6.32 -10.35 -2.07
N THR A 82 -6.13 -9.03 -2.22
CA THR A 82 -5.75 -8.40 -3.50
C THR A 82 -4.26 -8.52 -3.81
N LEU A 83 -3.44 -9.10 -2.90
CA LEU A 83 -2.01 -9.25 -3.09
C LEU A 83 -1.60 -9.94 -4.42
N PRO A 84 -2.30 -10.97 -4.92
CA PRO A 84 -1.99 -11.54 -6.24
C PRO A 84 -2.12 -10.54 -7.41
N LEU A 85 -3.05 -9.57 -7.32
CA LEU A 85 -3.15 -8.49 -8.30
C LEU A 85 -1.89 -7.60 -8.23
N GLY A 86 -1.49 -7.18 -7.03
CA GLY A 86 -0.26 -6.40 -6.82
C GLY A 86 0.98 -7.15 -7.31
N ALA A 87 1.07 -8.45 -7.04
CA ALA A 87 2.14 -9.33 -7.53
C ALA A 87 2.19 -9.38 -9.06
N GLY A 88 1.03 -9.46 -9.73
CA GLY A 88 0.96 -9.39 -11.19
C GLY A 88 1.46 -8.06 -11.75
N LEU A 89 1.11 -6.94 -11.12
CA LEU A 89 1.61 -5.62 -11.54
C LEU A 89 3.13 -5.49 -11.32
N VAL A 90 3.66 -6.00 -10.20
CA VAL A 90 5.10 -6.04 -9.95
C VAL A 90 5.82 -6.95 -10.95
N ALA A 91 5.23 -8.10 -11.31
CA ALA A 91 5.79 -8.98 -12.33
C ALA A 91 5.90 -8.28 -13.71
N LEU A 92 4.91 -7.46 -14.07
CA LEU A 92 5.00 -6.61 -15.26
C LEU A 92 6.14 -5.60 -15.14
N VAL A 93 6.30 -4.92 -13.98
CA VAL A 93 7.43 -4.02 -13.72
C VAL A 93 8.78 -4.73 -13.89
N VAL A 94 8.91 -5.97 -13.38
CA VAL A 94 10.12 -6.80 -13.54
C VAL A 94 10.36 -7.10 -15.03
N ALA A 95 9.33 -7.39 -15.82
CA ALA A 95 9.48 -7.55 -17.27
C ALA A 95 9.93 -6.26 -17.98
N GLY A 96 9.58 -5.10 -17.41
CA GLY A 96 10.00 -3.78 -17.88
C GLY A 96 11.26 -3.22 -17.23
N THR A 97 12.11 -4.05 -16.60
CA THR A 97 13.26 -3.57 -15.80
C THR A 97 14.15 -2.57 -16.57
N HIS A 98 14.49 -2.87 -17.83
CA HIS A 98 15.32 -1.99 -18.68
C HIS A 98 14.67 -0.64 -19.02
N GLN A 99 13.37 -0.48 -18.81
CA GLN A 99 12.68 0.78 -19.11
C GLN A 99 12.69 1.75 -17.93
N ILE A 100 13.02 1.27 -16.73
CA ILE A 100 12.93 2.02 -15.47
C ILE A 100 14.31 2.18 -14.86
N TYR A 101 15.10 1.10 -14.83
CA TYR A 101 16.30 1.03 -14.02
C TYR A 101 17.54 1.16 -14.89
N HIS A 102 18.25 2.28 -14.75
CA HIS A 102 19.49 2.56 -15.48
C HIS A 102 20.56 1.48 -15.25
N TRP A 103 20.66 0.96 -14.01
CA TRP A 103 21.63 -0.07 -13.63
C TRP A 103 21.48 -1.40 -14.37
N SER A 104 20.36 -1.62 -15.05
CA SER A 104 20.14 -2.85 -15.83
C SER A 104 20.83 -2.85 -17.21
N HIS A 105 21.34 -1.70 -17.68
CA HIS A 105 22.03 -1.62 -18.97
C HIS A 105 23.52 -1.92 -18.81
N GLU A 106 24.06 -2.76 -19.69
CA GLU A 106 25.47 -3.16 -19.67
C GLU A 106 26.41 -1.95 -19.87
N GLU A 107 26.08 -1.05 -20.80
CA GLU A 107 26.85 0.17 -21.05
C GLU A 107 26.98 1.04 -19.80
N ALA A 108 25.88 1.19 -19.05
CA ALA A 108 25.87 1.92 -17.78
C ALA A 108 26.78 1.27 -16.74
N MET A 109 26.76 -0.07 -16.64
CA MET A 109 27.63 -0.82 -15.75
C MET A 109 29.11 -0.68 -16.14
N LEU A 110 29.45 -0.68 -17.42
CA LEU A 110 30.85 -0.55 -17.86
C LEU A 110 31.44 0.83 -17.53
N GLN A 111 30.63 1.89 -17.66
CA GLN A 111 31.07 3.27 -17.51
C GLN A 111 31.11 3.75 -16.05
N ASP A 112 30.36 3.12 -15.15
CA ASP A 112 30.13 3.61 -13.80
C ASP A 112 30.69 2.65 -12.73
N ALA A 113 31.71 3.12 -11.99
CA ALA A 113 32.35 2.34 -10.93
C ALA A 113 31.41 2.06 -9.73
N LEU A 114 30.51 2.99 -9.39
CA LEU A 114 29.57 2.83 -8.29
C LEU A 114 28.53 1.75 -8.63
N LEU A 115 28.05 1.75 -9.87
CA LEU A 115 27.14 0.72 -10.35
C LEU A 115 27.78 -0.66 -10.34
N ARG A 116 29.04 -0.81 -10.79
CA ARG A 116 29.78 -2.09 -10.69
C ARG A 116 29.94 -2.57 -9.26
N ALA A 117 30.21 -1.67 -8.33
CA ALA A 117 30.29 -2.02 -6.91
C ALA A 117 28.94 -2.54 -6.36
N LYS A 118 27.82 -2.11 -6.93
CA LYS A 118 26.46 -2.55 -6.56
C LYS A 118 25.95 -3.74 -7.37
N ALA A 119 26.63 -4.15 -8.45
CA ALA A 119 26.23 -5.26 -9.32
C ALA A 119 25.96 -6.60 -8.59
N PRO A 120 26.66 -6.97 -7.49
CA PRO A 120 26.29 -8.18 -6.72
C PRO A 120 24.85 -8.17 -6.19
N TRP A 121 24.26 -6.99 -6.01
CA TRP A 121 22.86 -6.83 -5.60
C TRP A 121 21.97 -6.38 -6.77
N LEU A 122 22.40 -5.38 -7.53
CA LEU A 122 21.66 -4.77 -8.65
C LEU A 122 21.96 -5.49 -9.98
N ASP A 123 21.51 -6.74 -10.04
CA ASP A 123 21.44 -7.55 -11.25
C ASP A 123 19.97 -7.87 -11.58
N ALA A 124 19.63 -7.98 -12.87
CA ALA A 124 18.25 -8.16 -13.31
C ALA A 124 17.66 -9.52 -12.89
N ALA A 125 18.44 -10.59 -12.95
CA ALA A 125 17.98 -11.92 -12.53
C ALA A 125 17.84 -12.00 -11.01
N GLY A 126 18.82 -11.44 -10.27
CA GLY A 126 18.75 -11.30 -8.82
C GLY A 126 17.56 -10.47 -8.36
N PHE A 127 17.31 -9.34 -9.01
CA PHE A 127 16.15 -8.47 -8.77
C PHE A 127 14.81 -9.18 -8.99
N ALA A 128 14.68 -9.95 -10.07
CA ALA A 128 13.49 -10.75 -10.36
C ALA A 128 13.27 -11.84 -9.29
N LEU A 129 14.32 -12.58 -8.94
CA LEU A 129 14.27 -13.63 -7.91
C LEU A 129 13.86 -13.06 -6.55
N ARG A 130 14.49 -11.96 -6.12
CA ARG A 130 14.16 -11.28 -4.87
C ARG A 130 12.73 -10.77 -4.86
N SER A 131 12.29 -10.13 -5.94
CA SER A 131 10.90 -9.67 -6.09
C SER A 131 9.91 -10.83 -5.93
N ALA A 132 10.17 -11.97 -6.57
CA ALA A 132 9.36 -13.17 -6.42
C ALA A 132 9.39 -13.73 -4.98
N ALA A 133 10.56 -13.75 -4.34
CA ALA A 133 10.72 -14.20 -2.95
C ALA A 133 9.93 -13.33 -1.96
N TYR A 134 9.96 -12.01 -2.10
CA TYR A 134 9.19 -11.08 -1.26
C TYR A 134 7.68 -11.34 -1.40
N LEU A 135 7.20 -11.42 -2.64
CA LEU A 135 5.78 -11.65 -2.92
C LEU A 135 5.32 -13.04 -2.46
N ALA A 136 6.16 -14.07 -2.60
CA ALA A 136 5.89 -15.41 -2.11
C ALA A 136 5.81 -15.46 -0.58
N LEU A 137 6.73 -14.79 0.12
CA LEU A 137 6.69 -14.66 1.58
C LEU A 137 5.41 -13.97 2.05
N TRP A 138 5.04 -12.85 1.42
CA TRP A 138 3.83 -12.10 1.79
C TRP A 138 2.56 -12.88 1.48
N TYR A 139 2.49 -13.54 0.33
CA TYR A 139 1.37 -14.41 -0.02
C TYR A 139 1.27 -15.63 0.89
N GLY A 140 2.40 -16.23 1.28
CA GLY A 140 2.45 -17.31 2.26
C GLY A 140 1.87 -16.90 3.62
N GLY A 141 2.27 -15.71 4.12
CA GLY A 141 1.72 -15.12 5.34
C GLY A 141 0.20 -14.90 5.24
N TYR A 142 -0.27 -14.30 4.14
CA TYR A 142 -1.70 -14.13 3.85
C TYR A 142 -2.44 -15.47 3.79
N ALA A 143 -1.94 -16.45 3.05
CA ALA A 143 -2.58 -17.74 2.87
C ALA A 143 -2.70 -18.51 4.18
N LEU A 144 -1.67 -18.45 5.03
CA LEU A 144 -1.69 -19.08 6.35
C LEU A 144 -2.72 -18.41 7.28
N LEU A 145 -2.71 -17.08 7.40
CA LEU A 145 -3.70 -16.36 8.21
C LEU A 145 -5.13 -16.58 7.70
N ARG A 146 -5.33 -16.55 6.38
CA ARG A 146 -6.64 -16.80 5.77
C ARG A 146 -7.12 -18.22 6.01
N ARG A 147 -6.23 -19.22 5.95
CA ARG A 147 -6.54 -20.62 6.25
C ARG A 147 -6.96 -20.80 7.71
N LEU A 148 -6.24 -20.19 8.65
CA LEU A 148 -6.58 -20.23 10.08
C LEU A 148 -7.95 -19.59 10.33
N SER A 149 -8.18 -18.43 9.74
CA SER A 149 -9.44 -17.69 9.86
C SER A 149 -10.66 -18.42 9.27
N ARG A 150 -10.48 -19.23 8.21
CA ARG A 150 -11.55 -20.08 7.65
C ARG A 150 -11.82 -21.32 8.51
N ARG A 151 -10.78 -22.00 8.97
CA ARG A 151 -10.90 -23.16 9.87
C ARG A 151 -11.65 -22.83 11.14
N GLN A 152 -11.43 -21.63 11.66
CA GLN A 152 -12.13 -21.10 12.82
C GLN A 152 -13.65 -20.98 12.59
N ASP A 153 -14.08 -20.54 11.41
CA ASP A 153 -15.51 -20.43 11.06
C ASP A 153 -16.16 -21.79 10.76
N GLU A 154 -15.42 -22.71 10.12
CA GLU A 154 -15.88 -24.06 9.75
C GLU A 154 -16.12 -24.97 10.97
N GLY A 155 -15.60 -24.59 12.15
CA GLY A 155 -15.85 -25.34 13.36
C GLY A 155 -15.12 -26.68 13.43
N SER A 156 -13.94 -26.77 12.82
CA SER A 156 -13.06 -27.94 12.98
C SER A 156 -12.93 -28.29 14.47
N PRO A 157 -12.88 -29.58 14.84
CA PRO A 157 -12.78 -30.00 16.24
C PRO A 157 -11.54 -29.39 16.88
N GLY A 158 -11.74 -28.36 17.69
CA GLY A 158 -10.69 -27.52 18.25
C GLY A 158 -11.27 -26.27 18.91
N ASP A 159 -10.57 -25.77 19.92
CA ASP A 159 -10.93 -24.56 20.66
C ASP A 159 -10.71 -23.31 19.79
N PRO A 160 -11.74 -22.46 19.54
CA PRO A 160 -11.58 -21.18 18.84
C PRO A 160 -10.47 -20.30 19.42
N VAL A 161 -10.19 -20.41 20.72
CA VAL A 161 -9.09 -19.71 21.39
C VAL A 161 -7.73 -20.24 20.93
N ALA A 162 -7.60 -21.53 20.66
CA ALA A 162 -6.37 -22.11 20.14
C ALA A 162 -6.06 -21.61 18.71
N ALA A 163 -7.08 -21.47 17.86
CA ALA A 163 -6.93 -20.91 16.51
C ALA A 163 -6.49 -19.43 16.57
N ALA A 164 -7.08 -18.63 17.46
CA ALA A 164 -6.68 -17.24 17.69
C ALA A 164 -5.24 -17.13 18.21
N ARG A 165 -4.83 -18.02 19.13
CA ARG A 165 -3.45 -18.10 19.64
C ARG A 165 -2.46 -18.45 18.53
N GLN A 166 -2.82 -19.38 17.65
CA GLN A 166 -2.01 -19.74 16.49
C GLN A 166 -1.88 -18.56 15.51
N ALA A 167 -2.98 -17.86 15.21
CA ALA A 167 -2.96 -16.66 14.37
C ALA A 167 -2.06 -15.57 14.96
N ARG A 168 -2.08 -15.38 16.28
CA ARG A 168 -1.19 -14.47 17.01
C ARG A 168 0.29 -14.85 16.83
N GLY A 169 0.64 -16.11 17.05
CA GLY A 169 2.01 -16.61 16.88
C GLY A 169 2.53 -16.47 15.46
N VAL A 170 1.71 -16.86 14.47
CA VAL A 170 2.02 -16.68 13.04
C VAL A 170 2.22 -15.21 12.71
N SER A 171 1.34 -14.33 13.21
CA SER A 171 1.42 -12.90 12.95
C SER A 171 2.70 -12.27 13.51
N ALA A 172 3.12 -12.66 14.73
CA ALA A 172 4.34 -12.15 15.34
C ALA A 172 5.59 -12.50 14.50
N VAL A 173 5.72 -13.76 14.08
CA VAL A 173 6.84 -14.21 13.22
C VAL A 173 6.76 -13.53 11.85
N PHE A 174 5.56 -13.48 11.27
CA PHE A 174 5.34 -12.85 9.96
C PHE A 174 5.74 -11.37 9.96
N LEU A 175 5.40 -10.60 11.00
CA LEU A 175 5.71 -9.16 11.07
C LEU A 175 7.23 -8.88 11.02
N VAL A 176 8.05 -9.72 11.66
CA VAL A 176 9.52 -9.58 11.62
C VAL A 176 10.03 -9.82 10.20
N LEU A 177 9.62 -10.93 9.58
CA LEU A 177 10.00 -11.26 8.20
C LEU A 177 9.48 -10.24 7.20
N PHE A 178 8.27 -9.74 7.43
CA PHE A 178 7.62 -8.72 6.61
C PHE A 178 8.36 -7.39 6.67
N GLY A 179 8.74 -6.90 7.86
CA GLY A 179 9.48 -5.64 8.00
C GLY A 179 10.82 -5.67 7.25
N VAL A 180 11.58 -6.77 7.38
CA VAL A 180 12.85 -6.94 6.68
C VAL A 180 12.65 -7.05 5.16
N SER A 181 11.74 -7.92 4.71
CA SER A 181 11.49 -8.11 3.27
C SER A 181 10.88 -6.88 2.60
N PHE A 182 9.98 -6.14 3.26
CA PHE A 182 9.44 -4.89 2.75
C PHE A 182 10.51 -3.80 2.64
N SER A 183 11.46 -3.78 3.58
CA SER A 183 12.58 -2.85 3.52
C SER A 183 13.44 -3.11 2.28
N PHE A 184 13.81 -4.38 2.03
CA PHE A 184 14.56 -4.74 0.82
C PHE A 184 13.75 -4.53 -0.46
N ALA A 185 12.45 -4.84 -0.47
CA ALA A 185 11.57 -4.55 -1.60
C ALA A 185 11.50 -3.05 -1.91
N SER A 186 11.52 -2.19 -0.89
CA SER A 186 11.54 -0.72 -1.08
C SER A 186 12.87 -0.24 -1.65
N VAL A 187 13.99 -0.85 -1.23
CA VAL A 187 15.31 -0.60 -1.82
C VAL A 187 15.31 -1.00 -3.30
N ASP A 188 14.88 -2.23 -3.60
CA ASP A 188 14.88 -2.78 -4.94
C ASP A 188 13.92 -2.01 -5.87
N TRP A 189 12.66 -1.84 -5.49
CA TRP A 189 11.64 -1.32 -6.41
C TRP A 189 11.63 0.21 -6.52
N LEU A 190 12.02 0.93 -5.47
CA LEU A 190 11.82 2.38 -5.41
C LEU A 190 13.14 3.13 -5.27
N MET A 191 14.02 2.73 -4.36
CA MET A 191 15.30 3.42 -4.17
C MET A 191 16.24 3.20 -5.36
N SER A 192 16.27 1.98 -5.93
CA SER A 192 17.17 1.64 -7.03
C SER A 192 16.84 2.32 -8.37
N VAL A 193 15.70 3.03 -8.46
CA VAL A 193 15.40 3.93 -9.58
C VAL A 193 16.50 4.99 -9.72
N GLU A 194 17.07 5.45 -8.60
CA GLU A 194 18.23 6.35 -8.55
C GLU A 194 19.39 5.66 -7.82
N PRO A 195 20.17 4.80 -8.50
CA PRO A 195 21.13 3.92 -7.85
C PRO A 195 22.33 4.64 -7.23
N HIS A 196 22.55 5.92 -7.53
CA HIS A 196 23.59 6.75 -6.89
C HIS A 196 23.17 7.25 -5.52
N TRP A 197 21.87 7.31 -5.26
CA TRP A 197 21.33 7.79 -4.01
C TRP A 197 21.03 6.61 -3.07
N PHE A 198 21.18 6.85 -1.77
CA PHE A 198 20.84 5.88 -0.74
C PHE A 198 20.38 6.59 0.53
N SER A 199 19.48 5.95 1.27
CA SER A 199 18.99 6.48 2.54
C SER A 199 18.46 5.35 3.41
N THR A 200 18.95 5.24 4.64
CA THR A 200 18.59 4.16 5.56
C THR A 200 17.17 4.28 6.12
N ILE A 201 16.63 5.50 6.20
CA ILE A 201 15.25 5.75 6.65
C ILE A 201 14.21 5.57 5.53
N PHE A 202 14.63 5.60 4.27
CA PHE A 202 13.72 5.52 3.11
C PHE A 202 12.85 4.24 3.09
N PRO A 203 13.38 3.03 3.36
CA PRO A 203 12.54 1.83 3.38
C PRO A 203 11.46 1.88 4.48
N TRP A 204 11.79 2.43 5.65
CA TRP A 204 10.83 2.62 6.75
C TRP A 204 9.76 3.66 6.40
N TYR A 205 10.17 4.75 5.75
CA TYR A 205 9.27 5.75 5.20
C TYR A 205 8.24 5.13 4.24
N GLN A 206 8.69 4.26 3.33
CA GLN A 206 7.81 3.56 2.39
C GLN A 206 6.92 2.52 3.06
N PHE A 207 7.43 1.82 4.08
CA PHE A 207 6.65 0.88 4.88
C PHE A 207 5.47 1.57 5.57
N VAL A 208 5.75 2.68 6.27
CA VAL A 208 4.71 3.45 6.97
C VAL A 208 3.76 4.09 5.96
N GLY A 209 4.24 4.55 4.81
CA GLY A 209 3.40 5.06 3.73
C GLY A 209 2.42 4.00 3.21
N ALA A 210 2.85 2.75 3.03
CA ALA A 210 1.99 1.64 2.65
C ALA A 210 0.96 1.30 3.74
N LEU A 211 1.38 1.23 5.01
CA LEU A 211 0.49 0.96 6.14
C LEU A 211 -0.57 2.05 6.33
N LEU A 212 -0.18 3.32 6.23
CA LEU A 212 -1.08 4.48 6.29
C LEU A 212 -2.09 4.46 5.15
N SER A 213 -1.65 4.12 3.93
CA SER A 213 -2.53 4.01 2.76
C SER A 213 -3.52 2.86 2.90
N ALA A 214 -3.09 1.72 3.46
CA ALA A 214 -3.97 0.61 3.77
C ALA A 214 -5.01 0.97 4.85
N LEU A 215 -4.61 1.69 5.92
CA LEU A 215 -5.54 2.22 6.93
C LEU A 215 -6.58 3.16 6.31
N ALA A 216 -6.14 4.08 5.45
CA ALA A 216 -7.03 5.00 4.75
C ALA A 216 -8.00 4.25 3.82
N ALA A 217 -7.51 3.30 3.02
CA ALA A 217 -8.37 2.47 2.18
C ALA A 217 -9.37 1.64 3.02
N ALA A 218 -8.94 1.10 4.15
CA ALA A 218 -9.81 0.38 5.08
C ALA A 218 -10.92 1.30 5.62
N CYS A 219 -10.60 2.54 6.01
CA CYS A 219 -11.59 3.53 6.46
C CYS A 219 -12.66 3.78 5.39
N VAL A 220 -12.26 4.01 4.13
CA VAL A 220 -13.20 4.23 3.02
C VAL A 220 -14.06 2.99 2.78
N LEU A 221 -13.45 1.81 2.67
CA LEU A 221 -14.17 0.57 2.37
C LEU A 221 -15.14 0.19 3.50
N VAL A 222 -14.74 0.31 4.76
CA VAL A 222 -15.59 0.03 5.93
C VAL A 222 -16.78 0.98 5.97
N VAL A 223 -16.58 2.29 5.75
CA VAL A 223 -17.70 3.25 5.70
C VAL A 223 -18.66 2.91 4.56
N VAL A 224 -18.17 2.56 3.38
CA VAL A 224 -19.05 2.19 2.25
C VAL A 224 -19.81 0.89 2.54
N LEU A 225 -19.17 -0.13 3.13
CA LEU A 225 -19.81 -1.38 3.53
C LEU A 225 -20.87 -1.17 4.62
N ARG A 226 -20.59 -0.28 5.58
CA ARG A 226 -21.55 0.13 6.63
C ARG A 226 -22.77 0.82 6.04
N ARG A 227 -22.58 1.80 5.15
CA ARG A 227 -23.69 2.51 4.46
C ARG A 227 -24.56 1.58 3.59
N ARG A 228 -23.99 0.49 3.10
CA ARG A 228 -24.73 -0.55 2.35
C ARG A 228 -25.41 -1.59 3.24
N GLY A 229 -25.25 -1.50 4.57
CA GLY A 229 -25.81 -2.44 5.53
C GLY A 229 -25.12 -3.82 5.53
N VAL A 230 -23.92 -3.94 4.94
CA VAL A 230 -23.18 -5.21 4.86
C VAL A 230 -22.34 -5.45 6.12
N LEU A 231 -21.85 -4.37 6.74
CA LEU A 231 -21.16 -4.36 8.04
C LEU A 231 -21.92 -3.43 8.99
N ALA A 232 -23.13 -3.82 9.36
CA ALA A 232 -24.00 -3.03 10.24
C ALA A 232 -23.48 -3.01 11.69
N GLU A 233 -22.69 -4.01 12.06
CA GLU A 233 -22.07 -4.21 13.36
C GLU A 233 -20.99 -3.17 13.69
N VAL A 234 -20.48 -2.47 12.67
CA VAL A 234 -19.45 -1.44 12.84
C VAL A 234 -20.09 -0.18 13.44
N GLY A 235 -19.94 -0.03 14.75
CA GLY A 235 -20.36 1.15 15.50
C GLY A 235 -19.40 2.35 15.42
N PRO A 236 -19.79 3.52 15.97
CA PRO A 236 -18.93 4.72 16.04
C PRO A 236 -17.62 4.53 16.80
N ALA A 237 -17.56 3.62 17.78
CA ALA A 237 -16.35 3.31 18.54
C ALA A 237 -15.28 2.66 17.64
N HIS A 238 -15.67 1.72 16.78
CA HIS A 238 -14.80 1.12 15.76
C HIS A 238 -14.24 2.17 14.79
N LEU A 239 -15.08 3.13 14.36
CA LEU A 239 -14.63 4.25 13.51
C LEU A 239 -13.65 5.15 14.27
N HIS A 240 -13.88 5.39 15.56
CA HIS A 240 -12.98 6.16 16.39
C HIS A 240 -11.60 5.52 16.49
N ASP A 241 -11.52 4.20 16.66
CA ASP A 241 -10.26 3.45 16.74
C ASP A 241 -9.52 3.45 15.41
N LEU A 242 -10.22 3.22 14.29
CA LEU A 242 -9.65 3.41 12.94
C LEU A 242 -9.14 4.85 12.74
N GLY A 243 -9.90 5.84 13.20
CA GLY A 243 -9.53 7.25 13.13
C GLY A 243 -8.32 7.59 13.99
N LYS A 244 -8.17 7.00 15.18
CA LYS A 244 -6.97 7.15 16.04
C LYS A 244 -5.74 6.57 15.36
N LEU A 245 -5.84 5.35 14.82
CA LEU A 245 -4.73 4.71 14.11
C LEU A 245 -4.32 5.48 12.85
N THR A 246 -5.30 5.93 12.05
CA THR A 246 -5.05 6.73 10.84
C THR A 246 -4.40 8.06 11.18
N PHE A 247 -4.89 8.76 12.21
CA PHE A 247 -4.30 10.01 12.70
C PHE A 247 -2.86 9.80 13.19
N ALA A 248 -2.63 8.79 14.04
CA ALA A 248 -1.30 8.49 14.57
C ALA A 248 -0.31 8.10 13.45
N MET A 249 -0.72 7.26 12.49
CA MET A 249 0.13 6.91 11.36
C MET A 249 0.39 8.07 10.42
N SER A 250 -0.54 9.00 10.24
CA SER A 250 -0.30 10.21 9.44
C SER A 250 0.81 11.08 10.05
N ALA A 251 0.81 11.24 11.38
CA ALA A 251 1.85 11.96 12.09
C ALA A 251 3.19 11.19 12.06
N PHE A 252 3.17 9.87 12.19
CA PHE A 252 4.38 9.05 12.11
C PHE A 252 5.01 9.06 10.71
N TRP A 253 4.19 9.02 9.66
CA TRP A 253 4.66 9.18 8.28
C TRP A 253 5.32 10.55 8.07
N ALA A 254 4.68 11.62 8.55
CA ALA A 254 5.21 12.98 8.47
C ALA A 254 6.55 13.13 9.21
N TYR A 255 6.66 12.49 10.38
CA TYR A 255 7.90 12.41 11.15
C TYR A 255 9.02 11.77 10.32
N LEU A 256 8.79 10.60 9.69
CA LEU A 256 9.80 9.95 8.87
C LEU A 256 10.20 10.79 7.65
N TRP A 257 9.21 11.38 6.96
CA TRP A 257 9.45 12.30 5.86
C TRP A 257 10.34 13.47 6.30
N PHE A 258 10.00 14.08 7.43
CA PHE A 258 10.72 15.23 7.97
C PHE A 258 12.13 14.88 8.41
N CYS A 259 12.32 13.77 9.13
CA CYS A 259 13.64 13.30 9.53
C CYS A 259 14.52 13.02 8.31
N GLN A 260 13.98 12.39 7.27
CA GLN A 260 14.72 12.16 6.04
C GLN A 260 15.17 13.45 5.39
N TYR A 261 14.24 14.40 5.20
CA TYR A 261 14.54 15.70 4.60
C TYR A 261 15.55 16.49 5.43
N LEU A 262 15.31 16.62 6.74
CA LEU A 262 16.11 17.42 7.65
C LEU A 262 17.55 16.92 7.71
N LEU A 263 17.78 15.61 7.84
CA LEU A 263 19.14 15.07 7.96
C LEU A 263 19.94 15.26 6.67
N ILE A 264 19.32 15.04 5.51
CA ILE A 264 19.96 15.25 4.21
C ILE A 264 20.23 16.74 3.98
N TRP A 265 19.28 17.60 4.32
CA TRP A 265 19.41 19.05 4.19
C TRP A 265 20.49 19.62 5.12
N TYR A 266 20.57 19.13 6.37
CA TYR A 266 21.50 19.62 7.38
C TYR A 266 22.94 19.23 7.07
N SER A 267 23.19 17.96 6.70
CA SER A 267 24.53 17.47 6.37
C SER A 267 25.01 17.95 4.99
N ASN A 268 24.07 18.22 4.08
CA ASN A 268 24.30 18.77 2.74
C ASN A 268 25.36 18.02 1.91
N ILE A 269 25.40 16.69 2.03
CA ILE A 269 26.31 15.84 1.27
C ILE A 269 25.82 15.75 -0.19
N PRO A 270 26.65 16.03 -1.21
CA PRO A 270 26.21 16.11 -2.61
C PRO A 270 25.46 14.87 -3.10
N GLU A 271 25.94 13.68 -2.76
CA GLU A 271 25.37 12.40 -3.16
C GLU A 271 23.94 12.20 -2.60
N GLU A 272 23.69 12.65 -1.37
CA GLU A 272 22.40 12.50 -0.70
C GLU A 272 21.41 13.62 -1.09
N THR A 273 21.91 14.83 -1.27
CA THR A 273 21.10 16.02 -1.60
C THR A 273 20.56 16.00 -3.01
N ALA A 274 21.24 15.29 -3.94
CA ALA A 274 20.82 15.16 -5.34
C ALA A 274 19.34 14.75 -5.49
N PHE A 275 18.84 13.88 -4.61
CA PHE A 275 17.44 13.44 -4.61
C PHE A 275 16.47 14.60 -4.44
N PHE A 276 16.65 15.45 -3.42
CA PHE A 276 15.77 16.59 -3.17
C PHE A 276 15.99 17.73 -4.15
N VAL A 277 17.22 17.92 -4.63
CA VAL A 277 17.53 18.92 -5.68
C VAL A 277 16.80 18.59 -6.98
N ALA A 278 16.79 17.32 -7.41
CA ALA A 278 16.05 16.87 -8.59
C ALA A 278 14.51 17.05 -8.45
N ARG A 279 14.02 17.20 -7.22
CA ARG A 279 12.60 17.38 -6.88
C ARG A 279 12.22 18.84 -6.61
N ARG A 280 13.17 19.77 -6.76
CA ARG A 280 12.90 21.21 -6.82
C ARG A 280 12.37 21.63 -8.19
N GLY A 281 11.65 22.74 -8.26
CA GLY A 281 11.03 23.23 -9.50
C GLY A 281 9.73 22.50 -9.82
N GLY A 282 9.65 21.84 -10.98
CA GLY A 282 8.41 21.25 -11.50
C GLY A 282 7.73 20.20 -10.60
N TRP A 283 8.48 19.57 -9.70
CA TRP A 283 7.97 18.55 -8.76
C TRP A 283 7.61 19.10 -7.39
N THR A 284 7.96 20.36 -7.08
CA THR A 284 7.77 20.96 -5.75
C THR A 284 6.29 21.04 -5.36
N GLY A 285 5.41 21.28 -6.33
CA GLY A 285 3.95 21.28 -6.08
C GLY A 285 3.44 19.91 -5.61
N LEU A 286 3.90 18.81 -6.22
CA LEU A 286 3.51 17.45 -5.81
C LEU A 286 4.17 17.04 -4.49
N LEU A 287 5.41 17.47 -4.23
CA LEU A 287 6.08 17.24 -2.95
C LEU A 287 5.37 17.95 -1.80
N ALA A 288 4.93 19.20 -2.02
CA ALA A 288 4.11 19.91 -1.04
C ALA A 288 2.72 19.27 -0.89
N ALA A 289 2.11 18.85 -2.01
CA ALA A 289 0.81 18.19 -1.98
C ALA A 289 0.85 16.87 -1.20
N SER A 290 1.92 16.06 -1.31
CA SER A 290 2.04 14.82 -0.55
C SER A 290 2.06 15.07 0.96
N LEU A 291 2.80 16.08 1.42
CA LEU A 291 2.79 16.49 2.83
C LEU A 291 1.44 17.04 3.29
N LEU A 292 0.85 17.93 2.50
CA LEU A 292 -0.44 18.54 2.84
C LEU A 292 -1.54 17.47 2.94
N LEU A 293 -1.60 16.56 1.98
CA LEU A 293 -2.65 15.56 1.87
C LEU A 293 -2.44 14.35 2.79
N SER A 294 -1.20 13.92 3.02
CA SER A 294 -0.89 12.77 3.88
C SER A 294 -0.77 13.13 5.36
N PHE A 295 -0.56 14.41 5.70
CA PHE A 295 -0.38 14.85 7.09
C PHE A 295 -1.25 16.06 7.48
N VAL A 296 -1.08 17.22 6.85
CA VAL A 296 -1.72 18.46 7.36
C VAL A 296 -3.25 18.37 7.35
N VAL A 297 -3.83 17.90 6.24
CA VAL A 297 -5.27 17.68 6.09
C VAL A 297 -5.80 16.63 7.06
N PRO A 298 -5.28 15.39 7.12
CA PRO A 298 -5.78 14.40 8.08
C PRO A 298 -5.54 14.81 9.53
N PHE A 299 -4.44 15.52 9.83
CA PHE A 299 -4.19 16.07 11.17
C PHE A 299 -5.29 17.05 11.56
N ALA A 300 -5.56 18.05 10.72
CA ALA A 300 -6.59 19.06 10.99
C ALA A 300 -8.01 18.44 11.07
N LEU A 301 -8.35 17.52 10.17
CA LEU A 301 -9.67 16.89 10.12
C LEU A 301 -9.91 15.92 11.27
N LEU A 302 -8.89 15.18 11.71
CA LEU A 302 -9.02 14.11 12.70
C LEU A 302 -8.57 14.53 14.10
N LEU A 303 -8.06 15.75 14.33
CA LEU A 303 -7.64 16.22 15.66
C LEU A 303 -8.77 16.07 16.70
N PRO A 304 -10.02 16.57 16.47
CA PRO A 304 -11.09 16.44 17.46
C PRO A 304 -11.55 14.99 17.62
N ALA A 305 -11.78 14.53 18.85
CA ALA A 305 -12.26 13.17 19.13
C ALA A 305 -13.59 12.84 18.43
N ALA A 306 -14.51 13.81 18.37
CA ALA A 306 -15.79 13.68 17.68
C ALA A 306 -15.62 13.51 16.16
N ALA A 307 -14.58 14.09 15.57
CA ALA A 307 -14.32 13.98 14.14
C ALA A 307 -13.96 12.55 13.73
N LYS A 308 -13.21 11.85 14.60
CA LYS A 308 -12.81 10.45 14.40
C LYS A 308 -14.00 9.47 14.42
N ARG A 309 -15.15 9.87 14.96
CA ARG A 309 -16.41 9.07 14.95
C ARG A 309 -17.30 9.36 13.73
N SER A 310 -17.01 10.42 12.97
CA SER A 310 -17.82 10.86 11.84
C SER A 310 -17.37 10.18 10.55
N GLU A 311 -18.29 9.47 9.90
CA GLU A 311 -18.02 8.84 8.59
C GLU A 311 -17.52 9.84 7.56
N ALA A 312 -18.16 11.02 7.49
CA ALA A 312 -17.83 12.02 6.48
C ALA A 312 -16.39 12.55 6.65
N ARG A 313 -16.00 12.92 7.88
CA ARG A 313 -14.66 13.44 8.15
C ARG A 313 -13.59 12.36 8.02
N LEU A 314 -13.88 11.14 8.49
CA LEU A 314 -12.97 10.01 8.36
C LEU A 314 -12.74 9.63 6.90
N SER A 315 -13.79 9.55 6.07
CA SER A 315 -13.65 9.29 4.64
C SER A 315 -12.96 10.43 3.91
N ALA A 316 -13.19 11.69 4.27
CA ALA A 316 -12.48 12.83 3.68
C ALA A 316 -10.97 12.81 3.98
N ALA A 317 -10.60 12.57 5.24
CA ALA A 317 -9.20 12.42 5.64
C ALA A 317 -8.53 11.22 4.95
N ALA A 318 -9.22 10.09 4.86
CA ALA A 318 -8.73 8.91 4.17
C ALA A 318 -8.55 9.13 2.66
N ALA A 319 -9.50 9.80 2.00
CA ALA A 319 -9.38 10.16 0.59
C ALA A 319 -8.19 11.11 0.35
N ALA A 320 -7.98 12.09 1.23
CA ALA A 320 -6.81 12.96 1.18
C ALA A 320 -5.50 12.15 1.29
N ILE A 321 -5.39 11.24 2.27
CA ILE A 321 -4.22 10.36 2.43
C ILE A 321 -3.93 9.53 1.18
N LEU A 322 -4.97 8.93 0.56
CA LEU A 322 -4.79 8.12 -0.66
C LEU A 322 -4.27 8.97 -1.84
N LEU A 323 -4.77 10.19 -1.99
CA LEU A 323 -4.25 11.14 -2.99
C LEU A 323 -2.83 11.59 -2.65
N GLY A 324 -2.54 11.83 -1.36
CA GLY A 324 -1.21 12.18 -0.86
C GLY A 324 -0.19 11.08 -1.13
N ARG A 325 -0.57 9.80 -0.97
CA ARG A 325 0.28 8.66 -1.34
C ARG A 325 0.54 8.59 -2.85
N ALA A 326 -0.45 8.93 -3.66
CA ALA A 326 -0.30 8.94 -5.11
C ALA A 326 0.72 10.01 -5.54
N ALA A 327 0.61 11.21 -4.98
CA ALA A 327 1.57 12.30 -5.17
C ALA A 327 2.97 11.92 -4.68
N ASP A 328 3.06 11.32 -3.49
CA ASP A 328 4.32 10.86 -2.88
C ASP A 328 5.07 9.84 -3.76
N LEU A 329 4.38 8.77 -4.19
CA LEU A 329 4.97 7.77 -5.07
C LEU A 329 5.38 8.37 -6.41
N CYS A 330 4.60 9.33 -6.93
CA CYS A 330 4.96 10.04 -8.16
C CYS A 330 6.27 10.83 -8.01
N VAL A 331 6.41 11.61 -6.94
CA VAL A 331 7.64 12.35 -6.66
C VAL A 331 8.80 11.42 -6.34
N THR A 332 8.53 10.24 -5.78
CA THR A 332 9.55 9.22 -5.54
C THR A 332 10.10 8.64 -6.85
N VAL A 333 9.24 8.32 -7.82
CA VAL A 333 9.62 7.56 -9.03
C VAL A 333 9.91 8.43 -10.24
N MET A 334 9.03 9.40 -10.56
CA MET A 334 9.09 10.10 -11.85
C MET A 334 10.34 10.94 -12.09
N PRO A 335 10.89 11.67 -11.12
CA PRO A 335 12.12 12.43 -11.35
C PRO A 335 13.30 11.56 -11.80
N GLY A 336 13.38 10.32 -11.31
CA GLY A 336 14.43 9.36 -11.69
C GLY A 336 14.23 8.75 -13.08
N VAL A 337 12.98 8.61 -13.54
CA VAL A 337 12.63 7.94 -14.80
C VAL A 337 12.38 8.91 -15.96
N ALA A 338 11.76 10.06 -15.70
CA ALA A 338 11.31 11.02 -16.72
C ALA A 338 11.58 12.47 -16.28
N ARG A 339 12.87 12.85 -16.27
CA ARG A 339 13.39 14.12 -15.73
C ARG A 339 12.70 15.39 -16.24
N HIS A 340 12.12 15.39 -17.45
CA HIS A 340 11.59 16.60 -18.11
C HIS A 340 10.06 16.61 -18.22
N ALA A 341 9.38 15.54 -17.80
CA ALA A 341 7.93 15.41 -17.89
C ALA A 341 7.32 15.55 -16.50
N HIS A 342 6.84 16.74 -16.17
CA HIS A 342 6.29 17.04 -14.85
C HIS A 342 4.80 16.71 -14.74
N GLY A 343 4.37 16.35 -13.53
CA GLY A 343 2.96 16.20 -13.16
C GLY A 343 2.39 14.79 -13.34
N MET A 344 1.17 14.60 -12.81
CA MET A 344 0.46 13.31 -12.80
C MET A 344 -0.71 13.24 -13.80
N ALA A 345 -1.03 14.32 -14.50
CA ALA A 345 -2.28 14.47 -15.23
C ALA A 345 -2.39 13.66 -16.55
N GLY A 346 -1.45 12.77 -16.84
CA GLY A 346 -1.39 11.99 -18.07
C GLY A 346 -1.57 10.50 -17.88
N VAL A 347 -0.65 9.73 -18.45
CA VAL A 347 -0.64 8.26 -18.39
C VAL A 347 -0.56 7.75 -16.95
N GLU A 348 0.06 8.51 -16.05
CA GLU A 348 0.19 8.19 -14.62
C GLU A 348 -1.16 8.02 -13.95
N SER A 349 -2.05 9.01 -14.11
CA SER A 349 -3.38 8.97 -13.52
C SER A 349 -4.23 7.86 -14.11
N LEU A 350 -4.21 7.68 -15.44
CA LEU A 350 -5.02 6.65 -16.10
C LEU A 350 -4.60 5.23 -15.67
N VAL A 351 -3.30 4.96 -15.62
CA VAL A 351 -2.77 3.66 -15.18
C VAL A 351 -3.05 3.43 -13.70
N LEU A 352 -2.83 4.44 -12.85
CA LEU A 352 -3.10 4.34 -11.41
C LEU A 352 -4.59 4.10 -11.12
N PHE A 353 -5.48 4.91 -11.69
CA PHE A 353 -6.92 4.76 -11.47
C PHE A 353 -7.45 3.45 -12.06
N GLY A 354 -6.92 2.98 -13.20
CA GLY A 354 -7.22 1.67 -13.73
C GLY A 354 -6.80 0.53 -12.79
N ALA A 355 -5.60 0.61 -12.21
CA ALA A 355 -5.11 -0.36 -11.23
C ALA A 355 -5.92 -0.33 -9.92
N LEU A 356 -6.30 0.85 -9.44
CA LEU A 356 -7.20 1.02 -8.29
C LEU A 356 -8.60 0.46 -8.57
N ALA A 357 -9.10 0.59 -9.80
CA ALA A 357 -10.37 -0.01 -10.19
C ALA A 357 -10.32 -1.53 -10.11
N LEU A 358 -9.23 -2.14 -10.60
CA LEU A 358 -8.97 -3.59 -10.45
C LEU A 358 -8.87 -3.99 -8.97
N PHE A 359 -8.20 -3.19 -8.14
CA PHE A 359 -8.13 -3.44 -6.69
C PHE A 359 -9.53 -3.54 -6.07
N VAL A 360 -10.42 -2.59 -6.36
CA VAL A 360 -11.80 -2.59 -5.83
C VAL A 360 -12.61 -3.78 -6.34
N LEU A 361 -12.46 -4.13 -7.62
CA LEU A 361 -13.13 -5.30 -8.23
C LEU A 361 -12.69 -6.62 -7.58
N VAL A 362 -11.38 -6.80 -7.38
CA VAL A 362 -10.80 -7.99 -6.74
C VAL A 362 -11.17 -8.03 -5.26
N PHE A 363 -11.11 -6.90 -4.55
CA PHE A 363 -11.56 -6.78 -3.17
C PHE A 363 -13.00 -7.27 -3.01
N ASP A 364 -13.94 -6.78 -3.82
CA ASP A 364 -15.35 -7.16 -3.71
C ASP A 364 -15.56 -8.64 -4.05
N ARG A 365 -14.79 -9.20 -5.00
CA ARG A 365 -14.81 -10.64 -5.28
C ARG A 365 -14.34 -11.47 -4.08
N VAL A 366 -13.22 -11.09 -3.46
CA VAL A 366 -12.64 -11.81 -2.31
C VAL A 366 -13.52 -11.66 -1.06
N PHE A 367 -14.07 -10.47 -0.83
CA PHE A 367 -14.94 -10.18 0.31
C PHE A 367 -16.22 -11.02 0.26
N ARG A 368 -16.85 -11.14 -0.93
CA ARG A 368 -18.06 -11.97 -1.12
C ARG A 368 -17.84 -13.46 -0.94
N ALA A 369 -16.59 -13.93 -0.97
CA ALA A 369 -16.27 -15.35 -0.84
C ALA A 369 -16.35 -15.88 0.60
N ALA A 370 -16.64 -15.03 1.59
CA ALA A 370 -16.82 -15.41 2.98
C ALA A 370 -17.95 -14.58 3.64
N PRO A 371 -18.47 -15.01 4.80
CA PRO A 371 -19.35 -14.17 5.63
C PRO A 371 -18.68 -12.82 5.97
N PRO A 372 -19.44 -11.70 6.06
CA PRO A 372 -18.87 -10.37 6.31
C PRO A 372 -18.26 -10.23 7.70
N VAL A 373 -18.77 -11.00 8.66
CA VAL A 373 -18.30 -11.04 10.05
C VAL A 373 -17.85 -12.45 10.42
N ALA A 374 -16.79 -12.52 11.22
CA ALA A 374 -16.23 -13.72 11.78
C ALA A 374 -17.16 -14.34 12.85
N ARG A 375 -17.88 -15.42 12.53
CA ARG A 375 -18.97 -15.92 13.40
C ARG A 375 -18.49 -16.60 14.69
N ARG A 376 -17.30 -17.19 14.67
CA ARG A 376 -16.73 -17.95 15.80
C ARG A 376 -15.47 -17.27 16.33
N ASP A 377 -15.41 -15.94 16.30
CA ASP A 377 -14.30 -15.20 16.90
C ASP A 377 -14.42 -15.14 18.42
N PRO A 378 -13.40 -15.58 19.19
CA PRO A 378 -13.44 -15.48 20.64
C PRO A 378 -13.57 -14.03 21.13
N TYR A 379 -13.19 -13.04 20.31
CA TYR A 379 -13.34 -11.62 20.62
C TYR A 379 -14.55 -10.98 19.93
N LEU A 380 -15.45 -11.77 19.31
CA LEU A 380 -16.60 -11.21 18.62
C LEU A 380 -17.54 -10.46 19.56
N GLU A 381 -17.85 -11.04 20.72
CA GLU A 381 -18.76 -10.43 21.70
C GLU A 381 -18.17 -9.12 22.26
N GLU A 382 -16.86 -9.11 22.55
CA GLU A 382 -16.13 -7.90 22.94
C GLU A 382 -16.21 -6.81 21.86
N SER A 383 -16.02 -7.19 20.58
CA SER A 383 -16.12 -6.27 19.46
C SER A 383 -17.55 -5.74 19.26
N LEU A 384 -18.58 -6.58 19.41
CA LEU A 384 -19.98 -6.15 19.29
C LEU A 384 -20.39 -5.21 20.43
N GLY A 385 -19.85 -5.43 21.63
CA GLY A 385 -20.03 -4.57 22.81
C GLY A 385 -19.14 -3.33 22.85
N HIS A 386 -18.31 -3.09 21.83
CA HIS A 386 -17.32 -2.01 21.81
C HIS A 386 -18.00 -0.62 21.68
N GLY A 387 -17.85 0.21 22.73
CA GLY A 387 -18.52 1.51 22.89
C GLY A 387 -17.59 2.64 23.30
#